data_AF-N6TYI3-F1
#
_entry.id   AF-N6TYI3-F1
#
_cell.length_a   1.000
_cell.length_b   1.000
_cell.length_c   1.000
_cell.angle_alpha   90.00
_cell.angle_beta   90.00
_cell.angle_gamma   90.00
#
_symmetry.space_group_name_H-M   'P 1'
#
loop_
_entity.id
_entity.type
_entity.pdbx_description
1 polymer ?
#
loop_
_entity_poly.entity_id
_entity_poly.type
_entity_poly.pdbx_seq_one_letter_code
_entity_poly.pdbx_strand_id
1 'polypeptide(L)'
;MVHEGAVLAEYVDYYDNSRSYPDAADNPNLDEEVAVPELDGSDYKLVLPSGVTIGHRSLMRFYKQSFYKPNRDMDLVLKKDKHLHKVLASYRALGWSQTDQRLAAKTARDVHFLKRMQSKYMMKLGVKSNKLQTHFRQQINY
;
A
#
# COMPACT_ATOMS: atom_id res chain seq x y z
N MET A 1 35.11 3.45 37.32
CA MET A 1 35.85 2.25 36.88
C MET A 1 37.24 2.71 36.49
N VAL A 2 38.30 2.01 36.92
CA VAL A 2 39.70 2.46 36.76
C VAL A 2 40.25 2.14 35.35
N HIS A 3 39.45 1.53 34.47
CA HIS A 3 39.91 1.01 33.17
C HIS A 3 39.12 1.58 32.00
N GLU A 4 38.62 2.82 32.09
CA GLU A 4 37.83 3.44 31.02
C GLU A 4 38.51 4.71 30.49
N GLY A 5 38.37 4.94 29.18
CA GLY A 5 38.83 6.16 28.50
C GLY A 5 40.35 6.29 28.44
N ALA A 6 40.85 7.49 28.75
CA ALA A 6 42.28 7.83 28.63
C ALA A 6 43.20 6.94 29.48
N VAL A 7 42.69 6.38 30.58
CA VAL A 7 43.45 5.48 31.45
C VAL A 7 43.85 4.19 30.72
N LEU A 8 43.09 3.77 29.69
CA LEU A 8 43.43 2.59 28.90
C LEU A 8 44.72 2.81 28.09
N ALA A 9 45.02 4.05 27.69
CA ALA A 9 46.23 4.40 26.95
C ALA A 9 47.50 4.19 27.79
N GLU A 10 47.43 4.40 29.11
CA GLU A 10 48.55 4.17 30.03
C GLU A 10 48.95 2.69 30.11
N TYR A 11 48.03 1.79 29.77
CA TYR A 11 48.24 0.34 29.80
C TYR A 11 48.61 -0.28 28.46
N VAL A 12 48.60 0.48 27.35
CA VAL A 12 48.83 -0.06 26.00
C VAL A 12 50.21 -0.71 25.88
N ASP A 13 51.23 -0.11 26.49
CA ASP A 13 52.61 -0.62 26.44
C ASP A 13 52.80 -1.97 27.17
N TYR A 14 51.84 -2.35 28.02
CA TYR A 14 51.92 -3.57 28.83
C TYR A 14 51.15 -4.76 28.23
N TYR A 15 50.36 -4.55 27.18
CA TYR A 15 49.52 -5.60 26.57
C TYR A 15 49.72 -5.71 25.06
N ASP A 16 49.92 -6.93 24.58
CA ASP A 16 50.04 -7.24 23.16
C ASP A 16 48.68 -7.70 22.59
N ASN A 17 48.08 -6.87 21.74
CA ASN A 17 46.79 -7.14 21.07
C ASN A 17 46.95 -7.70 19.65
N SER A 18 48.19 -7.97 19.18
CA SER A 18 48.47 -8.41 17.81
C SER A 18 47.68 -9.65 17.40
N ARG A 19 47.53 -10.62 18.30
CA ARG A 19 46.81 -11.88 18.06
C ARG A 19 45.29 -11.73 17.95
N SER A 20 44.74 -10.60 18.38
CA SER A 20 43.30 -10.37 18.38
C SER A 20 42.79 -9.81 17.04
N TYR A 21 43.68 -9.34 16.18
CA TYR A 21 43.31 -8.86 14.86
C TYR A 21 43.07 -10.03 13.89
N PRO A 22 42.01 -9.96 13.06
CA PRO A 22 41.72 -11.01 12.09
C PRO A 22 42.83 -11.20 11.04
N ASP A 23 43.62 -10.15 10.77
CA ASP A 23 44.68 -10.14 9.75
C ASP A 23 46.10 -10.40 10.33
N ALA A 24 46.18 -10.84 11.59
CA ALA A 24 47.44 -11.00 12.32
C ALA A 24 48.46 -11.98 11.69
N ALA A 25 48.00 -12.86 10.80
CA ALA A 25 48.85 -13.82 10.10
C ALA A 25 49.52 -13.24 8.84
N ASP A 26 48.87 -12.26 8.21
CA ASP A 26 49.26 -11.74 6.90
C ASP A 26 50.03 -10.41 6.99
N ASN A 27 49.93 -9.70 8.12
CA ASN A 27 50.55 -8.39 8.29
C ASN A 27 51.49 -8.35 9.52
N PRO A 28 52.82 -8.33 9.33
CA PRO A 28 53.80 -8.33 10.43
C PRO A 28 54.03 -6.93 11.04
N ASN A 29 53.40 -5.88 10.49
CA ASN A 29 53.56 -4.52 10.97
C ASN A 29 52.57 -4.23 12.11
N LEU A 30 53.09 -4.24 13.34
CA LEU A 30 52.31 -4.02 14.58
C LEU A 30 51.76 -2.60 14.71
N ASP A 31 52.36 -1.64 14.01
CA ASP A 31 52.03 -0.21 14.10
C ASP A 31 51.09 0.25 12.97
N GLU A 32 50.59 -0.65 12.13
CA GLU A 32 49.69 -0.29 11.05
C GLU A 32 48.27 0.00 11.58
N GLU A 33 47.76 1.20 11.29
CA GLU A 33 46.40 1.58 11.67
C GLU A 33 45.37 0.70 10.94
N VAL A 34 44.65 -0.13 11.69
CA VAL A 34 43.57 -0.95 11.14
C VAL A 34 42.38 -0.07 10.75
N ALA A 35 42.01 -0.10 9.47
CA ALA A 35 40.82 0.56 8.97
C ALA A 35 39.57 -0.15 9.53
N VAL A 36 39.02 0.35 10.63
CA VAL A 36 37.76 -0.14 11.18
C VAL A 36 36.63 0.21 10.21
N PRO A 37 35.83 -0.77 9.74
CA PRO A 37 34.68 -0.47 8.91
C PRO A 37 33.76 0.50 9.65
N GLU A 38 33.53 1.67 9.08
CA GLU A 38 32.56 2.61 9.62
C GLU A 38 31.20 1.91 9.68
N LEU A 39 30.68 1.73 10.89
CA LEU A 39 29.35 1.17 11.06
C LEU A 39 28.34 2.19 10.51
N ASP A 40 27.61 1.82 9.46
CA ASP A 40 26.52 2.63 8.92
C ASP A 40 25.39 2.72 9.97
N GLY A 41 25.48 3.77 10.79
CA GLY A 41 24.52 4.13 11.81
C GLY A 41 23.41 4.99 11.23
N SER A 42 22.62 4.45 10.30
CA SER A 42 21.39 5.12 9.90
C SER A 42 20.47 5.33 11.12
N ASP A 43 19.70 6.41 11.15
CA ASP A 43 18.99 6.92 12.34
C ASP A 43 18.21 5.89 13.19
N TYR A 44 17.75 4.79 12.58
CA TYR A 44 16.87 3.81 13.23
C TYR A 44 17.30 2.34 13.12
N LYS A 45 18.42 2.04 12.46
CA LYS A 45 18.95 0.67 12.35
C LYS A 45 20.48 0.69 12.27
N LEU A 46 21.10 -0.31 12.90
CA LEU A 46 22.52 -0.58 12.82
C LEU A 46 22.72 -1.88 12.04
N VAL A 47 23.53 -1.84 10.98
CA VAL A 47 23.91 -3.04 10.22
C VAL A 47 25.29 -3.48 10.70
N LEU A 48 25.38 -4.71 11.24
CA LEU A 48 26.66 -5.27 11.67
C LEU A 48 27.44 -5.85 10.47
N PRO A 49 28.78 -5.95 10.56
CA PRO A 49 29.60 -6.65 9.56
C PRO A 49 29.21 -8.12 9.35
N SER A 50 28.56 -8.74 10.34
CA SER A 50 27.98 -10.09 10.24
C SER A 50 26.72 -10.17 9.37
N GLY A 51 26.20 -9.04 8.89
CA GLY A 51 24.94 -8.94 8.13
C GLY A 51 23.68 -8.87 9.00
N VAL A 52 23.80 -8.95 10.33
CA VAL A 52 22.66 -8.82 11.25
C VAL A 52 22.25 -7.36 11.37
N THR A 53 20.95 -7.09 11.28
CA THR A 53 20.38 -5.75 11.46
C THR A 53 19.76 -5.61 12.85
N ILE A 54 20.21 -4.60 13.60
CA ILE A 54 19.74 -4.29 14.96
C ILE A 54 18.90 -3.01 14.91
N GLY A 55 17.69 -3.06 15.46
CA GLY A 55 16.78 -1.92 15.52
C GLY A 55 17.06 -0.95 16.67
N HIS A 56 16.67 0.32 16.51
CA HIS A 56 16.86 1.35 17.54
C HIS A 56 15.84 1.27 18.68
N ARG A 57 16.28 1.56 19.92
CA ARG A 57 15.41 1.51 21.12
C ARG A 57 14.18 2.42 21.03
N SER A 58 14.27 3.55 20.32
CA SER A 58 13.13 4.46 20.11
C SER A 58 11.95 3.78 19.40
N LEU A 59 12.22 2.75 18.59
CA LEU A 59 11.20 1.99 17.87
C LEU A 59 10.73 0.74 18.62
N MET A 60 11.14 0.53 19.88
CA MET A 60 10.75 -0.63 20.68
C MET A 60 9.22 -0.79 20.78
N ARG A 61 8.47 0.32 20.82
CA ARG A 61 7.01 0.29 20.78
C ARG A 61 6.48 -0.41 19.53
N PHE A 62 7.07 -0.14 18.37
CA PHE A 62 6.68 -0.74 17.09
C PHE A 62 7.18 -2.18 16.96
N TYR A 63 8.39 -2.49 17.44
CA TYR A 63 8.88 -3.87 17.43
C TYR A 63 8.07 -4.82 18.33
N LYS A 64 7.45 -4.29 19.39
CA LYS A 64 6.52 -5.05 20.24
C LYS A 64 5.11 -5.18 19.65
N GLN A 65 4.78 -4.46 18.58
CA GLN A 65 3.46 -4.56 17.96
C GLN A 65 3.34 -5.88 17.20
N SER A 66 2.38 -6.70 17.60
CA SER A 66 1.89 -7.79 16.75
C SER A 66 0.79 -7.23 15.87
N PHE A 67 1.10 -6.95 14.60
CA PHE A 67 0.04 -6.64 13.64
C PHE A 67 -0.78 -7.89 13.38
N TYR A 68 -2.10 -7.73 13.39
CA TYR A 68 -3.04 -8.74 12.95
C TYR A 68 -2.66 -9.19 11.53
N LYS A 69 -2.35 -10.46 11.34
CA LYS A 69 -1.98 -10.97 10.02
C LYS A 69 -3.25 -10.89 9.15
N PRO A 70 -3.26 -10.09 8.06
CA PRO A 70 -4.49 -9.85 7.29
C PRO A 70 -5.14 -11.13 6.76
N ASN A 71 -4.37 -12.21 6.60
CA ASN A 71 -4.85 -13.45 5.99
C ASN A 71 -5.16 -14.60 6.98
N ARG A 72 -4.85 -14.52 8.28
CA ARG A 72 -5.05 -15.66 9.21
C ARG A 72 -6.31 -15.56 10.05
N ASP A 73 -6.92 -14.40 10.06
CA ASP A 73 -7.50 -13.91 11.29
C ASP A 73 -8.87 -13.25 10.98
N MET A 74 -9.06 -12.74 9.75
CA MET A 74 -10.39 -12.42 9.20
C MET A 74 -11.42 -13.55 9.38
N ASP A 75 -10.97 -14.81 9.35
CA ASP A 75 -11.79 -16.01 9.58
C ASP A 75 -12.32 -16.15 11.03
N LEU A 76 -11.71 -15.48 12.00
CA LEU A 76 -12.12 -15.46 13.40
C LEU A 76 -13.06 -14.29 13.71
N VAL A 77 -12.94 -13.17 13.00
CA VAL A 77 -13.85 -12.00 13.12
C VAL A 77 -15.22 -12.31 12.50
N LEU A 78 -15.23 -13.03 11.38
CA LEU A 78 -16.45 -13.51 10.72
C LEU A 78 -17.28 -14.48 11.59
N LYS A 79 -16.72 -15.06 12.66
CA LYS A 79 -17.43 -16.02 13.53
C LYS A 79 -18.18 -15.37 14.70
N LYS A 80 -18.07 -14.05 14.90
CA LYS A 80 -18.76 -13.30 15.98
C LYS A 80 -19.86 -12.39 15.42
N ASP A 81 -20.79 -12.99 14.69
CA ASP A 81 -21.82 -12.33 13.85
C ASP A 81 -22.84 -11.42 14.55
N LYS A 82 -23.02 -11.53 15.87
CA LYS A 82 -24.11 -10.82 16.56
C LYS A 82 -23.96 -9.30 16.54
N HIS A 83 -22.74 -8.78 16.68
CA HIS A 83 -22.49 -7.33 16.66
C HIS A 83 -22.51 -6.77 15.23
N LEU A 84 -22.03 -7.56 14.26
CA LEU A 84 -22.03 -7.19 12.85
C LEU A 84 -23.46 -7.03 12.32
N HIS A 85 -24.39 -7.92 12.71
CA HIS A 85 -25.80 -7.77 12.36
C HIS A 85 -26.43 -6.50 12.91
N LYS A 86 -26.13 -6.11 14.16
CA LYS A 86 -26.65 -4.87 14.77
C LYS A 86 -26.13 -3.64 14.04
N VAL A 87 -24.85 -3.65 13.67
CA VAL A 87 -24.20 -2.57 12.90
C VAL A 87 -24.82 -2.48 11.50
N LEU A 88 -24.96 -3.59 10.79
CA LEU A 88 -25.61 -3.62 9.47
C LEU A 88 -27.08 -3.20 9.52
N ALA A 89 -27.82 -3.59 10.56
CA ALA A 89 -29.19 -3.14 10.77
C ALA A 89 -29.28 -1.63 11.02
N SER A 90 -28.32 -1.08 11.78
CA SER A 90 -28.23 0.37 12.03
C SER A 90 -27.91 1.14 10.74
N TYR A 91 -26.97 0.65 9.92
CA TYR A 91 -26.70 1.24 8.61
C TYR A 91 -27.93 1.19 7.68
N ARG A 92 -28.66 0.06 7.64
CA ARG A 92 -29.92 -0.04 6.89
C ARG A 92 -30.98 0.95 7.37
N ALA A 93 -31.09 1.15 8.69
CA ALA A 93 -32.02 2.13 9.28
C ALA A 93 -31.62 3.59 8.98
N LEU A 94 -30.32 3.88 8.89
CA LEU A 94 -29.77 5.17 8.47
C LEU A 94 -29.95 5.45 6.96
N GLY A 95 -30.56 4.54 6.21
CA GLY A 95 -30.81 4.70 4.78
C GLY A 95 -29.72 4.14 3.88
N TRP A 96 -28.71 3.44 4.43
CA TRP A 96 -27.78 2.64 3.64
C TRP A 96 -28.48 1.38 3.15
N SER A 97 -29.29 1.53 2.11
CA SER A 97 -29.93 0.43 1.39
C SER A 97 -29.10 0.08 0.15
N GLN A 98 -29.06 -1.20 -0.21
CA GLN A 98 -28.71 -1.55 -1.59
C GLN A 98 -29.74 -0.94 -2.55
N THR A 99 -29.39 -0.81 -3.82
CA THR A 99 -30.32 -0.34 -4.86
C THR A 99 -31.61 -1.16 -4.80
N ASP A 100 -32.74 -0.50 -4.57
CA ASP A 100 -34.03 -1.18 -4.50
C ASP A 100 -34.29 -1.84 -5.85
N GLN A 101 -34.21 -3.16 -5.89
CA GLN A 101 -34.30 -3.95 -7.11
C GLN A 101 -35.64 -3.74 -7.81
N ARG A 102 -36.72 -3.46 -7.05
CA ARG A 102 -38.05 -3.19 -7.61
C ARG A 102 -38.07 -1.83 -8.29
N LEU A 103 -37.49 -0.82 -7.65
CA LEU A 103 -37.37 0.52 -8.23
C LEU A 103 -36.47 0.51 -9.47
N ALA A 104 -35.34 -0.19 -9.40
CA ALA A 104 -34.43 -0.37 -10.54
C ALA A 104 -35.10 -1.09 -11.73
N ALA A 105 -35.89 -2.13 -11.47
CA ALA A 105 -36.63 -2.82 -12.53
C ALA A 105 -37.76 -1.97 -13.13
N LYS A 106 -38.38 -1.09 -12.33
CA LYS A 106 -39.38 -0.12 -12.82
C LYS A 106 -38.71 0.94 -13.69
N THR A 107 -37.65 1.58 -13.21
CA THR A 107 -36.92 2.61 -13.96
C THR A 107 -36.33 2.07 -15.25
N ALA A 108 -35.83 0.82 -15.27
CA ALA A 108 -35.36 0.19 -16.50
C ALA A 108 -36.46 0.05 -17.57
N ARG A 109 -37.67 -0.35 -17.17
CA ARG A 109 -38.83 -0.43 -18.09
C ARG A 109 -39.23 0.94 -18.62
N ASP A 110 -39.27 1.93 -17.74
CA ASP A 110 -39.64 3.30 -18.10
C ASP A 110 -38.63 3.91 -19.08
N VAL A 111 -37.32 3.73 -18.84
CA VAL A 111 -36.25 4.17 -19.75
C VAL A 111 -36.36 3.48 -21.10
N HIS A 112 -36.66 2.17 -21.13
CA HIS A 112 -36.82 1.45 -22.39
C HIS A 112 -38.02 1.97 -23.20
N PHE A 113 -39.15 2.25 -22.54
CA PHE A 113 -40.31 2.85 -23.18
C PHE A 113 -40.01 4.25 -23.73
N LEU A 114 -39.34 5.10 -22.94
CA LEU A 114 -38.94 6.44 -23.36
C LEU A 114 -38.02 6.40 -24.60
N LYS A 115 -36.99 5.54 -24.60
CA LYS A 115 -36.10 5.36 -25.75
C LYS A 115 -36.85 4.95 -27.01
N ARG A 116 -37.82 4.04 -26.89
CA ARG A 116 -38.66 3.61 -28.02
C ARG A 116 -39.51 4.75 -28.57
N MET A 117 -40.10 5.56 -27.70
CA MET A 117 -40.91 6.71 -28.11
C MET A 117 -40.04 7.79 -28.77
N GLN A 118 -38.88 8.07 -28.20
CA GLN A 118 -37.91 9.01 -28.76
C GLN A 118 -37.44 8.57 -30.14
N SER A 119 -37.04 7.30 -30.32
CA SER A 119 -36.58 6.79 -31.62
C SER A 119 -37.68 6.83 -32.67
N LYS A 120 -38.92 6.47 -32.31
CA LYS A 120 -40.09 6.56 -33.18
C LYS A 120 -40.34 8.01 -33.63
N TYR A 121 -40.23 8.97 -32.71
CA TYR A 121 -40.42 10.38 -33.03
C TYR A 121 -39.30 10.90 -33.95
N MET A 122 -38.04 10.59 -33.64
CA MET A 122 -36.89 10.96 -34.47
C MET A 122 -37.00 10.40 -35.89
N MET A 123 -37.40 9.13 -36.04
CA MET A 123 -37.63 8.53 -37.36
C MET A 123 -38.71 9.26 -38.14
N LYS A 124 -39.86 9.55 -37.50
CA LYS A 124 -40.96 10.29 -38.13
C LYS A 124 -40.52 11.68 -38.57
N LEU A 125 -39.75 12.38 -37.73
CA LEU A 125 -39.20 13.70 -38.03
C LEU A 125 -38.23 13.61 -39.22
N GLY A 126 -37.31 12.65 -39.21
CA GLY A 126 -36.37 12.42 -40.31
C GLY A 126 -37.06 12.15 -41.65
N VAL A 127 -38.07 11.29 -41.67
CA VAL A 127 -38.86 11.02 -42.90
C VAL A 127 -39.57 12.28 -43.41
N LYS A 128 -40.13 13.10 -42.51
CA LYS A 128 -40.74 14.39 -42.89
C LYS A 128 -39.70 15.38 -43.41
N SER A 129 -38.49 15.36 -42.86
CA SER A 129 -37.39 16.23 -43.28
C SER A 129 -36.96 16.00 -44.72
N ASN A 130 -37.16 14.80 -45.29
CA ASN A 130 -36.86 14.53 -46.70
C ASN A 130 -37.64 15.44 -47.66
N LYS A 131 -38.83 15.93 -47.26
CA LYS A 131 -39.63 16.87 -48.05
C LYS A 131 -39.13 18.32 -48.00
N LEU A 132 -38.17 18.63 -47.13
CA LEU A 132 -37.63 19.99 -46.94
C LEU A 132 -36.43 20.27 -47.85
N GLN A 133 -36.15 19.43 -48.83
CA GLN A 133 -35.10 19.66 -49.83
C GLN A 133 -35.59 20.68 -50.89
N THR A 134 -35.56 21.98 -50.56
CA THR A 134 -36.11 23.06 -51.40
C THR A 134 -35.43 23.22 -52.77
N HIS A 135 -34.16 22.84 -52.88
CA HIS A 135 -33.36 22.96 -54.10
C HIS A 135 -32.77 21.60 -54.52
N PHE A 136 -33.55 20.53 -54.45
CA PHE A 136 -33.11 19.21 -54.88
C PHE A 136 -32.91 19.16 -56.41
N ARG A 137 -31.75 18.68 -56.86
CA ARG A 137 -31.41 18.48 -58.27
C ARG A 137 -31.12 17.01 -58.53
N GLN A 138 -31.92 16.37 -59.38
CA GLN A 138 -31.71 14.99 -59.82
C GLN A 138 -30.47 14.88 -60.72
N GLN A 139 -29.62 13.87 -60.49
CA GLN A 139 -28.33 13.70 -61.18
C GLN A 139 -28.42 12.90 -62.50
N ILE A 140 -29.36 11.95 -62.58
CA ILE A 140 -29.56 11.11 -63.76
C ILE A 140 -30.97 11.35 -64.27
N ASN A 141 -31.10 11.81 -65.51
CA ASN A 141 -32.39 11.89 -66.19
C ASN A 141 -32.62 10.56 -66.91
N TYR A 142 -33.80 9.97 -66.73
CA TYR A 142 -34.25 8.79 -67.48
C TYR A 142 -34.80 9.21 -68.85
#